data_AF-A0A5A7MNW0-F1
#
_entry.id   AF-A0A5A7MNW0-F1
#
_cell.length_a   1.000
_cell.length_b   1.000
_cell.length_c   1.000
_cell.angle_alpha   90.00
_cell.angle_beta   90.00
_cell.angle_gamma   90.00
#
_symmetry.space_group_name_H-M   'P 1'
#
loop_
_entity.id
_entity.type
_entity.pdbx_description
1 polymer ?
#
loop_
_entity_poly.entity_id
_entity_poly.type
_entity_poly.pdbx_seq_one_letter_code
_entity_poly.pdbx_strand_id
1 'polypeptide(L)' 'MVLVGAPYATIPELTTLDEVRGGSPYGAATIAGADGSRTPTKTELAIARGQGAHVAKIAAKLHG' A
#
# COMPACT_ATOMS: atom_id res chain seq x y z
N MET A 1 -0.05 -17.94 11.02
CA MET A 1 0.02 -16.98 9.90
C MET A 1 -1.15 -16.02 10.03
N VAL A 2 -0.93 -14.71 10.00
CA VAL A 2 -1.97 -13.66 10.10
C VAL A 2 -1.90 -12.80 8.85
N LEU A 3 -3.03 -12.58 8.19
CA LEU A 3 -3.12 -11.71 7.02
C LEU A 3 -3.38 -10.26 7.45
N VAL A 4 -2.58 -9.33 6.93
CA VAL A 4 -2.67 -7.91 7.25
C VAL A 4 -2.65 -7.11 5.94
N GLY A 5 -3.76 -6.42 5.65
CA GLY A 5 -3.93 -5.62 4.43
C GLY A 5 -3.45 -4.17 4.58
N ALA A 6 -3.94 -3.31 3.69
CA ALA A 6 -3.69 -1.86 3.70
C ALA A 6 -5.01 -1.12 4.06
N PRO A 7 -5.16 -0.61 5.28
CA PRO A 7 -6.43 -0.02 5.73
C PRO A 7 -6.68 1.37 5.14
N TYR A 8 -7.86 1.58 4.56
CA TYR A 8 -8.32 2.91 4.08
C TYR A 8 -8.28 4.00 5.17
N ALA A 9 -8.51 3.62 6.42
CA ALA A 9 -8.57 4.57 7.54
C ALA A 9 -7.21 5.23 7.86
N THR A 10 -6.08 4.58 7.56
CA THR A 10 -4.74 5.12 7.91
C THR A 10 -3.82 5.30 6.72
N ILE A 11 -4.29 4.98 5.51
CA ILE A 11 -3.56 5.16 4.25
C ILE A 11 -4.49 5.92 3.29
N PRO A 12 -4.58 7.26 3.42
CA PRO A 12 -5.53 8.07 2.66
C PRO A 12 -5.27 8.04 1.14
N GLU A 13 -4.06 7.71 0.71
CA GLU A 13 -3.70 7.56 -0.69
C GLU A 13 -4.50 6.46 -1.39
N LEU A 14 -5.07 5.51 -0.64
CA LEU A 14 -5.98 4.48 -1.19
C LEU A 14 -7.32 5.05 -1.66
N THR A 15 -7.70 6.27 -1.27
CA THR A 15 -8.93 6.94 -1.73
C THR A 15 -8.67 8.05 -2.74
N THR A 16 -7.42 8.28 -3.15
CA THR A 16 -7.11 9.25 -4.21
C THR A 16 -7.72 8.80 -5.54
N LEU A 17 -8.39 9.73 -6.23
CA LEU A 17 -9.07 9.50 -7.51
C LEU A 17 -8.50 10.33 -8.67
N ASP A 18 -7.51 11.19 -8.41
CA ASP A 18 -7.01 12.17 -9.37
C ASP A 18 -5.97 11.60 -10.35
N GLU A 19 -5.45 10.40 -10.09
CA GLU A 19 -4.46 9.74 -10.93
C GLU A 19 -4.67 8.23 -11.02
N VAL A 20 -4.21 7.63 -12.12
CA VAL A 20 -4.12 6.18 -12.26
C VAL A 20 -3.00 5.66 -11.35
N ARG A 21 -3.37 4.81 -10.40
CA ARG A 21 -2.46 4.20 -9.42
C ARG A 21 -2.85 2.77 -9.08
N GLY A 22 -1.89 2.01 -8.57
CA GLY A 22 -2.12 0.74 -7.91
C GLY A 22 -2.52 0.88 -6.44
N GLY A 23 -2.80 -0.27 -5.82
CA GLY A 23 -3.15 -0.40 -4.40
C GLY A 23 -4.63 -0.66 -4.16
N SER A 24 -4.90 -1.48 -3.14
CA SER A 24 -6.23 -1.94 -2.76
C SER A 24 -6.27 -2.19 -1.24
N PRO A 25 -7.42 -2.45 -0.60
CA PRO A 25 -7.45 -2.80 0.82
C PRO A 25 -6.67 -4.08 1.14
N TYR A 26 -6.40 -4.93 0.14
CA TYR A 26 -5.59 -6.13 0.31
C TYR A 26 -4.09 -5.83 0.42
N GLY A 27 -3.63 -4.66 -0.06
CA GLY A 27 -2.22 -4.30 -0.05
C GLY A 27 -1.86 -3.24 -1.09
N ALA A 28 -0.65 -2.70 -0.94
CA ALA A 28 0.01 -1.85 -1.90
C ALA A 28 0.28 -2.60 -3.20
N ALA A 29 0.16 -1.89 -4.31
CA ALA A 29 0.52 -2.37 -5.63
C ALA A 29 0.93 -1.18 -6.49
N THR A 30 1.56 -1.46 -7.63
CA THR A 30 1.95 -0.47 -8.63
C THR A 30 1.52 -0.95 -10.01
N ILE A 31 1.20 -0.02 -10.91
CA ILE A 31 0.93 -0.31 -12.31
C ILE A 31 2.21 -0.05 -13.12
N ALA A 32 2.75 -1.09 -13.76
CA ALA A 32 4.00 -0.98 -14.53
C ALA A 32 3.79 -0.49 -15.98
N GLY A 33 2.54 -0.45 -16.47
CA GLY A 33 2.26 -0.28 -17.91
C GLY A 33 2.51 -1.59 -18.68
N ALA A 34 2.01 -1.66 -19.91
CA ALA A 34 2.10 -2.89 -20.72
C ALA A 34 3.55 -3.24 -21.13
N ASP A 35 4.41 -2.23 -21.24
CA ASP A 35 5.82 -2.34 -21.62
C ASP A 35 6.77 -2.24 -20.42
N GLY A 36 6.24 -2.08 -19.20
CA GLY A 36 7.04 -1.93 -17.98
C GLY A 36 7.73 -0.58 -17.82
N SER A 37 7.44 0.42 -18.66
CA SER A 37 8.11 1.72 -18.63
C SER A 37 7.72 2.60 -17.43
N ARG A 38 6.56 2.35 -16.81
CA ARG A 38 6.06 3.15 -15.68
C ARG A 38 6.70 2.69 -14.36
N THR A 39 7.36 3.62 -13.69
CA THR A 39 7.86 3.42 -12.33
C THR A 39 6.80 3.76 -11.28
N PRO A 40 6.90 3.21 -10.05
CA PRO A 40 5.97 3.53 -8.98
C PRO A 40 5.82 5.03 -8.72
N THR A 41 4.58 5.52 -8.63
CA THR A 41 4.31 6.94 -8.32
C THR A 41 4.56 7.25 -6.85
N LYS A 42 4.61 8.54 -6.51
CA LYS A 42 4.72 8.98 -5.12
C LYS A 42 3.58 8.44 -4.25
N THR A 43 2.37 8.40 -4.80
CA THR A 43 1.17 7.86 -4.16
C THR A 43 1.29 6.37 -3.88
N GLU A 44 1.73 5.57 -4.87
CA GLU A 44 1.95 4.13 -4.71
C GLU A 44 3.03 3.82 -3.66
N LEU A 45 4.12 4.59 -3.66
CA LEU A 45 5.19 4.47 -2.67
C LEU A 45 4.72 4.86 -1.25
N ALA A 46 3.84 5.86 -1.13
CA ALA A 46 3.24 6.24 0.14
C ALA A 46 2.36 5.12 0.69
N ILE A 47 1.53 4.48 -0.14
CA ILE A 47 0.73 3.31 0.23
C ILE A 47 1.64 2.18 0.73
N ALA A 48 2.73 1.89 0.02
CA ALA A 48 3.68 0.84 0.42
C ALA A 48 4.35 1.15 1.77
N ARG A 49 4.76 2.40 2.01
CA ARG A 49 5.30 2.83 3.31
C ARG A 49 4.25 2.70 4.42
N GLY A 50 3.02 3.12 4.17
CA GLY A 50 1.90 3.00 5.11
C GLY A 50 1.62 1.54 5.48
N GLN A 51 1.58 0.66 4.48
CA GLN A 51 1.40 -0.78 4.71
C GLN A 51 2.55 -1.38 5.51
N GLY A 52 3.80 -1.06 5.16
CA GLY A 52 4.98 -1.54 5.91
C GLY A 52 4.91 -1.15 7.39
N ALA A 53 4.56 0.11 7.69
CA ALA A 53 4.37 0.57 9.06
C ALA A 53 3.19 -0.14 9.77
N HIS A 54 2.10 -0.40 9.05
CA HIS A 54 0.92 -1.09 9.61
C HIS A 54 1.25 -2.54 9.97
N VAL A 55 1.87 -3.28 9.05
CA VAL A 55 2.31 -4.66 9.28
C VAL A 55 3.31 -4.72 10.44
N ALA A 56 4.32 -3.85 10.45
CA ALA A 56 5.32 -3.82 11.52
C ALA A 56 4.70 -3.57 12.90
N LYS A 57 3.74 -2.63 13.01
CA LYS A 57 3.02 -2.35 14.26
C LYS A 57 2.21 -3.55 14.75
N ILE A 58 1.53 -4.27 13.86
CA ILE A 58 0.76 -5.47 14.23
C ILE A 58 1.71 -6.59 14.64
N ALA A 59 2.77 -6.82 13.87
CA ALA A 59 3.78 -7.83 14.18
C ALA A 59 4.42 -7.57 15.55
N ALA A 60 4.80 -6.33 15.87
CA ALA A 60 5.36 -5.96 17.17
C ALA A 60 4.40 -6.27 18.33
N LYS A 61 3.09 -6.02 18.17
CA LYS A 61 2.08 -6.35 19.19
C LYS A 61 1.84 -7.86 19.35
N LEU A 62 2.07 -8.64 18.31
CA LEU A 62 1.93 -10.09 18.34
C LEU A 62 3.21 -10.80 18.81
N HIS A 63 4.36 -10.16 18.69
CA HIS A 63 5.65 -10.75 19.03
C HIS A 63 5.83 -10.99 20.54
N GLY A 64 5.23 -10.14 21.37
CA GLY A 64 5.43 -10.14 22.83
C GLY A 64 6.53 -9.19 23.23
#